data_AF-A0A2U1SMQ2-F1
#
_entry.id   AF-A0A2U1SMQ2-F1
#
_cell.length_a   1.000
_cell.length_b   1.000
_cell.length_c   1.000
_cell.angle_alpha   90.00
_cell.angle_beta   90.00
_cell.angle_gamma   90.00
#
_symmetry.space_group_name_H-M   'P 1'
#
loop_
_entity.id
_entity.type
_entity.pdbx_description
1 polymer ?
#
loop_
_entity_poly.entity_id
_entity_poly.type
_entity_poly.pdbx_seq_one_letter_code
_entity_poly.pdbx_strand_id
1 'polypeptide(L)'
;MSDYLDKVNRILISADLLGEVVDMLRAPPAEEGSASGSRSARLFELLERRGLSDTADVVAVAIDLRVTALLRLQSLGALRGWTSPGDLGVDLAHPDLLRAAAAEPLIETADGEAGFDAASFRLRLLAGAAVSGRA
;
A
#
# COMPACT_ATOMS: atom_id res chain seq x y z
N MET A 1 -14.70 7.15 -14.61
CA MET A 1 -13.39 6.54 -14.27
C MET A 1 -12.34 7.33 -15.00
N SER A 2 -11.47 8.04 -14.29
CA SER A 2 -10.38 8.78 -14.89
C SER A 2 -9.43 7.81 -15.61
N ASP A 3 -9.11 8.06 -16.89
CA ASP A 3 -8.17 7.28 -17.72
C ASP A 3 -6.82 7.03 -17.01
N TYR A 4 -6.49 7.88 -16.04
CA TYR A 4 -5.33 7.74 -15.17
C TYR A 4 -5.42 6.57 -14.19
N LEU A 5 -6.52 6.43 -13.45
CA LEU A 5 -6.68 5.34 -12.47
C LEU A 5 -6.79 3.98 -13.18
N ASP A 6 -7.36 3.94 -14.37
CA ASP A 6 -7.40 2.73 -15.18
C ASP A 6 -6.00 2.25 -15.57
N LYS A 7 -5.07 3.18 -15.86
CA LYS A 7 -3.66 2.86 -16.11
C LYS A 7 -2.96 2.38 -14.84
N VAL A 8 -3.15 3.08 -13.72
CA VAL A 8 -2.57 2.71 -12.41
C VAL A 8 -3.06 1.33 -11.96
N ASN A 9 -4.33 1.00 -12.18
CA ASN A 9 -4.91 -0.29 -11.79
C ASN A 9 -4.40 -1.46 -12.63
N ARG A 10 -3.85 -1.21 -13.83
CA ARG A 10 -3.22 -2.25 -14.66
C ARG A 10 -1.81 -2.62 -14.19
N ILE A 11 -1.20 -1.80 -13.34
CA ILE A 11 0.12 -2.07 -12.77
C ILE A 11 -0.05 -3.13 -11.69
N LEU A 12 0.54 -4.31 -11.92
CA LEU A 12 0.51 -5.41 -10.98
C LEU A 12 1.48 -5.14 -9.84
N ILE A 13 0.95 -4.95 -8.64
CA ILE A 13 1.73 -4.80 -7.42
C ILE A 13 1.47 -6.01 -6.54
N SER A 14 2.52 -6.73 -6.15
CA SER A 14 2.38 -7.86 -5.24
C SER A 14 2.16 -7.38 -3.79
N ALA A 15 1.48 -8.21 -3.00
CA ALA A 15 1.32 -7.97 -1.57
C ALA A 15 2.67 -7.89 -0.84
N ASP A 16 3.64 -8.70 -1.26
CA ASP A 16 5.00 -8.71 -0.70
C ASP A 16 5.71 -7.37 -0.93
N LEU A 17 5.61 -6.83 -2.16
CA LEU A 17 6.19 -5.53 -2.49
C LEU A 17 5.54 -4.39 -1.70
N LEU A 18 4.21 -4.41 -1.53
CA LEU A 18 3.52 -3.45 -0.67
C LEU A 18 3.98 -3.58 0.79
N GLY A 19 4.16 -4.80 1.29
CA GLY A 19 4.66 -5.05 2.64
C GLY A 19 6.03 -4.44 2.87
N GLU A 20 6.98 -4.69 1.96
CA GLU A 20 8.33 -4.12 2.06
C GLU A 20 8.31 -2.59 2.03
N VAL A 21 7.43 -1.98 1.22
CA VAL A 21 7.29 -0.52 1.21
C VAL A 21 6.68 0.00 2.51
N VAL A 22 5.65 -0.66 3.04
CA VAL A 22 5.06 -0.30 4.34
C VAL A 22 6.11 -0.40 5.46
N ASP A 23 6.92 -1.46 5.46
CA ASP A 23 8.01 -1.64 6.42
C ASP A 23 9.11 -0.59 6.24
N MET A 24 9.48 -0.27 5.01
CA MET A 24 10.42 0.81 4.68
C MET A 24 9.92 2.17 5.18
N LEU A 25 8.62 2.44 5.08
CA LEU A 25 8.01 3.69 5.58
C LEU A 25 7.96 3.75 7.11
N ARG A 26 7.93 2.61 7.80
CA ARG A 26 8.04 2.51 9.27
C ARG A 26 9.48 2.67 9.75
N ALA A 27 10.46 2.15 9.03
CA ALA A 27 11.86 2.22 9.49
C ALA A 27 12.31 3.69 9.68
N PRO A 28 12.84 4.07 10.86
CA PRO A 28 13.41 5.40 11.04
C PRO A 28 14.53 5.61 10.03
N PRO A 29 14.80 6.86 9.58
CA PRO A 29 15.95 7.10 8.77
C PRO A 29 17.21 6.67 9.53
N ALA A 30 17.95 5.70 8.98
CA ALA A 30 19.20 5.27 9.59
C ALA A 30 20.12 6.48 9.74
N GLU A 31 20.41 6.86 10.99
CA GLU A 31 21.40 7.89 11.31
C GLU A 31 22.80 7.31 11.15
N GLU A 32 23.19 6.99 9.92
CA GLU A 32 24.58 6.66 9.59
C GLU A 32 24.98 7.52 8.40
N GLY A 33 26.01 8.35 8.63
CA GLY A 33 26.40 9.45 7.77
C GLY A 33 26.57 9.06 6.30
N SER A 34 26.14 9.97 5.42
CA SER A 34 26.29 9.87 3.96
C SER A 34 25.30 8.95 3.23
N ALA A 35 23.99 9.15 3.42
CA ALA A 35 23.02 9.35 2.33
C ALA A 35 21.65 9.63 2.95
N SER A 36 21.27 10.90 2.99
CA SER A 36 19.88 11.29 3.21
C SER A 36 19.08 10.88 1.96
N GLY A 37 18.82 9.59 1.81
CA GLY A 37 17.88 9.08 0.82
C GLY A 37 16.49 9.45 1.30
N SER A 38 15.86 10.42 0.64
CA SER A 38 14.43 10.70 0.82
C SER A 38 13.62 9.40 0.73
N ARG A 39 12.40 9.36 1.27
CA ARG A 39 11.51 8.18 1.14
C ARG A 39 11.39 7.71 -0.31
N SER A 40 11.38 8.66 -1.24
CA SER A 40 11.41 8.39 -2.68
C SER A 40 12.69 7.67 -3.11
N ALA A 41 13.88 8.14 -2.71
CA ALA A 41 15.15 7.47 -3.05
C ALA A 41 15.18 6.01 -2.57
N ARG A 42 14.73 5.75 -1.34
CA ARG A 42 14.65 4.38 -0.79
C ARG A 42 13.65 3.51 -1.53
N LEU A 43 12.52 4.08 -1.95
CA LEU A 43 11.54 3.38 -2.77
C LEU A 43 12.15 3.00 -4.13
N PHE A 44 12.84 3.93 -4.79
CA PHE A 44 13.51 3.65 -6.07
C PHE A 44 14.61 2.59 -5.93
N GLU A 45 15.44 2.66 -4.88
CA GLU A 45 16.44 1.62 -4.57
C GLU A 45 15.79 0.25 -4.33
N LEU A 46 14.66 0.22 -3.62
CA LEU A 46 13.89 -1.01 -3.39
C LEU A 46 13.35 -1.59 -4.70
N LEU A 47 12.80 -0.73 -5.58
CA LEU A 47 12.29 -1.14 -6.89
C LEU A 47 13.43 -1.63 -7.80
N GLU A 48 14.59 -0.98 -7.77
CA GLU A 48 15.79 -1.41 -8.50
C GLU A 48 16.24 -2.80 -8.04
N ARG A 49 16.32 -3.03 -6.72
CA ARG A 49 16.64 -4.36 -6.16
C ARG A 49 15.64 -5.44 -6.54
N ARG A 50 14.40 -5.06 -6.87
CA ARG A 50 13.33 -5.94 -7.35
C ARG A 50 13.33 -6.13 -8.88
N GLY A 51 14.29 -5.52 -9.59
CA GLY A 51 14.40 -5.58 -11.04
C GLY A 51 13.33 -4.76 -11.78
N LEU A 52 12.76 -3.75 -11.12
CA LEU A 52 11.67 -2.92 -11.65
C LEU A 52 12.14 -1.55 -12.16
N SER A 53 13.44 -1.34 -12.34
CA SER A 53 14.06 -0.06 -12.69
C SER A 53 13.42 0.63 -13.91
N ASP A 54 13.12 -0.13 -14.96
CA ASP A 54 12.55 0.39 -16.21
C ASP A 54 11.10 0.91 -16.05
N THR A 55 10.43 0.51 -14.97
CA THR A 55 9.04 0.88 -14.65
C THR A 55 8.92 1.53 -13.27
N ALA A 56 10.04 1.94 -12.68
CA ALA A 56 10.08 2.32 -11.28
C ALA A 56 9.24 3.56 -10.98
N ASP A 57 9.13 4.48 -11.93
CA ASP A 57 8.30 5.68 -11.83
C ASP A 57 6.81 5.35 -11.72
N VAL A 58 6.28 4.54 -12.64
CA VAL A 58 4.87 4.17 -12.67
C VAL A 58 4.51 3.24 -11.52
N VAL A 59 5.42 2.31 -11.16
CA VAL A 59 5.23 1.42 -10.01
C VAL A 59 5.27 2.21 -8.70
N ALA A 60 6.20 3.16 -8.54
CA ALA A 60 6.27 4.00 -7.34
C ALA A 60 4.98 4.80 -7.13
N VAL A 61 4.45 5.42 -8.19
CA VAL A 61 3.16 6.13 -8.14
C VAL A 61 2.02 5.19 -7.75
N ALA A 62 1.94 4.01 -8.37
CA ALA A 62 0.88 3.06 -8.09
C ALA A 62 0.92 2.49 -6.65
N ILE A 63 2.12 2.35 -6.09
CA ILE A 63 2.35 1.99 -4.68
C ILE A 63 1.92 3.14 -3.77
N ASP A 64 2.37 4.37 -4.05
CA ASP A 64 2.07 5.55 -3.23
C ASP A 64 0.57 5.81 -3.11
N LEU A 65 -0.17 5.70 -4.23
CA LEU A 65 -1.63 5.84 -4.23
C LEU A 65 -2.32 4.75 -3.39
N ARG A 66 -1.84 3.50 -3.44
CA ARG A 66 -2.39 2.39 -2.64
C ARG A 66 -2.09 2.54 -1.15
N VAL A 67 -0.87 2.96 -0.81
CA VAL A 67 -0.49 3.25 0.59
C VAL A 67 -1.32 4.40 1.13
N THR A 68 -1.49 5.47 0.35
CA THR A 68 -2.35 6.61 0.72
C THR A 68 -3.80 6.18 0.93
N ALA A 69 -4.34 5.34 0.03
CA ALA A 69 -5.68 4.77 0.17
C ALA A 69 -5.84 3.92 1.44
N LEU A 70 -4.83 3.12 1.80
CA LEU A 70 -4.80 2.34 3.05
C LEU A 70 -4.81 3.25 4.28
N LEU A 71 -3.95 4.26 4.32
CA LEU A 71 -3.87 5.23 5.42
C LEU A 71 -5.19 5.99 5.60
N ARG A 72 -5.90 6.25 4.49
CA ARG A 72 -7.22 6.86 4.53
C ARG A 72 -8.30 5.91 5.10
N LEU A 73 -8.32 4.65 4.68
CA LEU A 73 -9.23 3.66 5.29
C LEU A 73 -8.96 3.50 6.79
N GLN A 74 -7.69 3.56 7.18
CA GLN A 74 -7.28 3.53 8.57
C GLN A 74 -7.80 4.74 9.35
N SER A 75 -7.63 5.96 8.83
CA SER A 75 -8.08 7.19 9.51
C SER A 75 -9.61 7.26 9.65
N LEU A 76 -10.34 6.65 8.71
CA LEU A 76 -11.80 6.49 8.77
C LEU A 76 -12.25 5.34 9.69
N GLY A 77 -11.33 4.58 10.29
CA GLY A 77 -11.63 3.44 11.16
C GLY A 77 -12.16 2.20 10.43
N ALA A 78 -12.11 2.18 9.09
CA ALA A 78 -12.60 1.08 8.27
C ALA A 78 -11.75 -0.20 8.40
N LEU A 79 -10.53 -0.08 8.92
CA LEU A 79 -9.60 -1.19 9.15
C LEU A 79 -9.59 -1.70 10.59
N ARG A 80 -10.55 -1.29 11.43
CA ARG A 80 -10.61 -1.74 12.83
C ARG A 80 -10.64 -3.28 12.91
N GLY A 81 -9.75 -3.85 13.71
CA GLY A 81 -9.58 -5.31 13.87
C GLY A 81 -8.58 -5.95 12.90
N TRP A 82 -8.15 -5.22 11.87
CA TRP A 82 -7.15 -5.67 10.88
C TRP A 82 -5.80 -4.99 11.04
N THR A 83 -5.72 -4.05 11.97
CA THR A 83 -4.52 -3.29 12.27
C THR A 83 -4.26 -3.31 13.77
N SER A 84 -3.01 -3.49 14.17
CA SER A 84 -2.60 -3.44 15.57
C SER A 84 -1.95 -2.08 15.88
N PRO A 85 -2.08 -1.57 17.12
CA PRO A 85 -1.20 -0.51 17.58
C PRO A 85 0.25 -1.01 17.50
N GLY A 86 1.13 -0.25 16.88
CA GLY A 86 2.56 -0.52 16.78
C GLY A 86 3.39 0.68 17.25
N ASP A 87 4.69 0.48 17.47
CA ASP A 87 5.59 1.48 18.08
C ASP A 87 5.68 2.82 17.33
N LEU A 88 5.27 2.85 16.05
CA LEU A 88 5.26 4.05 15.20
C LEU A 88 3.86 4.41 14.69
N GLY A 89 2.81 3.89 15.31
CA GLY A 89 1.42 4.14 14.94
C GLY A 89 0.61 2.86 14.77
N VAL A 90 0.17 2.58 13.54
CA VAL A 90 -0.72 1.44 13.23
C VAL A 90 -0.03 0.50 12.25
N ASP A 91 -0.10 -0.79 12.55
CA ASP A 91 0.49 -1.84 11.74
C ASP A 91 -0.39 -2.15 10.52
N LEU A 92 0.05 -1.68 9.34
CA LEU A 92 -0.56 -2.00 8.05
C LEU A 92 0.08 -3.23 7.36
N ALA A 93 1.01 -3.92 8.02
CA ALA A 93 1.74 -5.05 7.45
C ALA A 93 0.97 -6.39 7.57
N HIS A 94 -0.29 -6.37 8.01
CA HIS A 94 -1.08 -7.61 8.10
C HIS A 94 -1.20 -8.26 6.70
N PRO A 95 -0.82 -9.54 6.51
CA PRO A 95 -0.74 -10.14 5.18
C PRO A 95 -2.04 -10.09 4.38
N ASP A 96 -3.18 -10.32 5.04
CA ASP A 96 -4.48 -10.25 4.36
C ASP A 96 -4.87 -8.81 3.97
N LEU A 97 -4.41 -7.81 4.73
CA LEU A 97 -4.61 -6.40 4.41
C LEU A 97 -3.80 -6.02 3.17
N LEU A 98 -2.53 -6.43 3.12
CA LEU A 98 -1.64 -6.19 1.98
C LEU A 98 -2.14 -6.89 0.71
N ARG A 99 -2.66 -8.12 0.83
CA ARG A 99 -3.30 -8.84 -0.28
C ARG A 99 -4.55 -8.13 -0.78
N ALA A 100 -5.40 -7.67 0.13
CA ALA A 100 -6.58 -6.89 -0.26
C ALA A 100 -6.18 -5.61 -0.98
N ALA A 101 -5.18 -4.87 -0.49
CA ALA A 101 -4.68 -3.64 -1.12
C ALA A 101 -3.98 -3.85 -2.47
N ALA A 102 -3.29 -4.99 -2.63
CA ALA A 102 -2.72 -5.37 -3.92
C ALA A 102 -3.80 -5.62 -4.98
N ALA A 103 -4.92 -6.23 -4.57
CA ALA A 103 -5.96 -6.69 -5.48
C ALA A 103 -7.12 -5.70 -5.65
N GLU A 104 -7.40 -4.83 -4.68
CA GLU A 104 -8.48 -3.83 -4.77
C GLU A 104 -8.14 -2.75 -5.82
N PRO A 105 -9.02 -2.48 -6.80
CA PRO A 105 -8.83 -1.35 -7.70
C PRO A 105 -8.97 -0.04 -6.94
N LEU A 106 -8.11 0.92 -7.27
CA LEU A 106 -8.28 2.31 -6.88
C LEU A 106 -9.44 2.92 -7.66
N ILE A 107 -10.29 3.65 -6.96
CA ILE A 107 -11.38 4.45 -7.50
C ILE A 107 -11.15 5.92 -7.18
N GLU A 108 -11.85 6.79 -7.89
CA GLU A 108 -11.96 8.19 -7.52
C GLU A 108 -13.02 8.30 -6.41
N THR A 109 -12.63 8.77 -5.23
CA THR A 109 -13.57 8.92 -4.11
C THR A 109 -14.45 10.15 -4.29
N ALA A 110 -15.45 10.33 -3.41
CA ALA A 110 -16.31 11.52 -3.40
C ALA A 110 -15.54 12.85 -3.27
N ASP A 111 -14.30 12.81 -2.75
CA ASP A 111 -13.44 13.99 -2.60
C ASP A 111 -12.55 14.24 -3.84
N GLY A 112 -12.69 13.45 -4.91
CA GLY A 112 -11.86 13.55 -6.13
C GLY A 112 -10.46 12.93 -6.00
N GLU A 113 -10.18 12.27 -4.89
CA GLU A 113 -8.88 11.65 -4.61
C GLU A 113 -8.88 10.16 -5.00
N ALA A 114 -7.69 9.59 -5.24
CA ALA A 114 -7.56 8.15 -5.39
C ALA A 114 -7.77 7.44 -4.05
N GLY A 115 -8.60 6.40 -4.03
CA GLY A 115 -8.86 5.62 -2.82
C GLY A 115 -9.46 4.26 -3.10
N PHE A 116 -9.65 3.47 -2.04
CA PHE A 116 -10.42 2.23 -2.13
C PHE A 116 -11.87 2.47 -1.78
N ASP A 117 -12.78 1.76 -2.44
CA ASP A 117 -14.15 1.62 -1.95
C ASP A 117 -14.13 0.80 -0.65
N ALA A 118 -14.56 1.40 0.47
CA ALA A 118 -14.45 0.78 1.78
C ALA A 118 -15.25 -0.53 1.91
N ALA A 119 -16.41 -0.61 1.25
CA ALA A 119 -17.28 -1.79 1.30
C ALA A 119 -16.68 -2.95 0.50
N SER A 120 -16.26 -2.68 -0.74
CA SER A 120 -15.59 -3.63 -1.62
C SER A 120 -14.27 -4.13 -1.00
N PHE A 121 -13.45 -3.20 -0.50
CA PHE A 121 -12.18 -3.53 0.16
C PHE A 121 -12.40 -4.46 1.36
N ARG A 122 -13.42 -4.18 2.20
CA ARG A 122 -13.75 -5.03 3.34
C ARG A 122 -14.20 -6.43 2.90
N LEU A 123 -15.00 -6.55 1.84
CA LEU A 123 -15.39 -7.85 1.30
C LEU A 123 -14.17 -8.63 0.81
N ARG A 124 -13.22 -7.97 0.14
CA ARG A 124 -11.97 -8.59 -0.32
C ARG A 124 -11.11 -9.08 0.83
N LEU A 125 -10.97 -8.24 1.86
CA LEU A 125 -10.21 -8.55 3.05
C LEU A 125 -10.78 -9.78 3.78
N LEU A 126 -12.10 -9.82 3.98
CA LEU A 126 -12.78 -10.96 4.60
C LEU A 126 -12.67 -12.23 3.75
N ALA A 127 -12.80 -12.12 2.43
CA ALA A 127 -12.62 -13.27 1.54
C ALA A 127 -11.20 -13.85 1.62
N GLY A 128 -10.18 -13.01 1.64
CA GLY A 128 -8.78 -13.44 1.81
C GLY A 128 -8.51 -14.08 3.18
N ALA A 129 -9.10 -13.50 4.24
CA ALA A 129 -8.97 -14.04 5.59
C ALA A 129 -9.71 -15.37 5.77
N ALA A 130 -10.88 -15.55 5.14
CA ALA A 130 -11.63 -16.80 5.19
C ALA A 130 -10.84 -17.96 4.58
N VAL A 131 -10.14 -17.71 3.47
CA VAL A 131 -9.21 -18.69 2.86
C VAL A 131 -8.07 -19.07 3.81
N SER A 132 -7.64 -18.14 4.67
CA SER A 132 -6.58 -18.35 5.67
C SER A 132 -7.09 -18.84 7.04
N GLY A 133 -8.41 -19.07 7.20
CA GLY A 133 -9.03 -19.48 8.46
C GLY A 133 -9.10 -18.39 9.55
N ARG A 134 -9.08 -17.12 9.16
CA ARG A 134 -9.01 -15.93 10.06
C ARG A 134 -10.21 -14.99 9.97
N ALA A 135 -11.30 -15.42 9.32
CA ALA A 135 -12.52 -14.62 9.17
C ALA A 135 -13.40 -14.63 10.43
#